data_AF-Q2GN29-F1
#
_entry.id   AF-Q2GN29-F1
#
_cell.length_a   1.000
_cell.length_b   1.000
_cell.length_c   1.000
_cell.angle_alpha   90.00
_cell.angle_beta   90.00
_cell.angle_gamma   90.00
#
_symmetry.space_group_name_H-M   'P 1'
#
loop_
_entity.id
_entity.type
_entity.pdbx_description
1 polymer ?
#
loop_
_entity_poly.entity_id
_entity_poly.type
_entity_poly.pdbx_seq_one_letter_code
_entity_poly.pdbx_strand_id
1 'polypeptide(L)'
;MGGKKMAASVVLTACRKTQQRLSSRRGNRSRPRTLEPQGPTAVERAAGTVMRWTGGTVDTNRVVEEAWKARWLKERDGRAITRPTDDFDHQQETLFRNETLRRHDGLSKAKSSLLIQIRTGAIGLRDFLFTRGVPEVLTPACECGEGRETAEHLVVWCLAPPLTRRWERTGIRTRRDFYSVLHGINPTTTRLARRVLDWLMDSGKLPMYNLARRLELEAAA
;
A
#
# COMPACT_ATOMS: atom_id res chain seq x y z
N MET A 1 -31.42 -42.20 -20.32
CA MET A 1 -30.67 -41.80 -19.10
C MET A 1 -29.19 -41.41 -19.36
N GLY A 2 -28.81 -40.94 -20.57
CA GLY A 2 -27.39 -40.68 -20.91
C GLY A 2 -26.90 -39.22 -20.79
N GLY A 3 -27.77 -38.21 -20.96
CA GLY A 3 -27.35 -36.81 -21.07
C GLY A 3 -26.91 -36.13 -19.76
N LYS A 4 -27.56 -36.45 -18.62
CA LYS A 4 -27.19 -35.87 -17.31
C LYS A 4 -25.80 -36.30 -16.83
N LYS A 5 -25.39 -37.53 -17.14
CA LYS A 5 -24.05 -38.05 -16.79
C LYS A 5 -22.95 -37.34 -17.59
N MET A 6 -23.24 -36.94 -18.83
CA MET A 6 -22.34 -36.21 -19.71
C MET A 6 -22.17 -34.74 -19.28
N ALA A 7 -23.25 -34.06 -18.90
CA ALA A 7 -23.16 -32.70 -18.38
C ALA A 7 -22.37 -32.65 -17.05
N ALA A 8 -22.62 -33.60 -16.14
CA ALA A 8 -21.88 -33.71 -14.89
C ALA A 8 -20.38 -33.99 -15.12
N SER A 9 -20.03 -34.83 -16.08
CA SER A 9 -18.62 -35.12 -16.39
C SER A 9 -17.89 -33.91 -16.99
N VAL A 10 -18.57 -33.11 -17.82
CA VAL A 10 -18.02 -31.86 -18.38
C VAL A 10 -17.77 -30.83 -17.27
N VAL A 11 -18.72 -30.64 -16.36
CA VAL A 11 -18.58 -29.72 -15.22
C VAL A 11 -17.43 -30.16 -14.31
N LEU A 12 -17.37 -31.44 -13.95
CA LEU A 12 -16.28 -31.98 -13.12
C LEU A 12 -14.92 -31.84 -13.80
N THR A 13 -14.85 -31.98 -15.12
CA THR A 13 -13.62 -31.80 -15.90
C THR A 13 -13.19 -30.33 -15.93
N ALA A 14 -14.14 -29.40 -16.08
CA ALA A 14 -13.88 -27.96 -16.01
C ALA A 14 -13.40 -27.55 -14.61
N CYS A 15 -14.07 -28.01 -13.55
CA CYS A 15 -13.66 -27.77 -12.16
C CYS A 15 -12.24 -28.29 -11.88
N ARG A 16 -11.89 -29.49 -12.37
CA ARG A 16 -10.54 -30.05 -12.23
C ARG A 16 -9.48 -29.22 -12.94
N LYS A 17 -9.76 -28.73 -14.14
CA LYS A 17 -8.86 -27.81 -14.87
C LYS A 17 -8.65 -26.49 -14.12
N THR A 18 -9.70 -25.93 -13.54
CA THR A 18 -9.60 -24.71 -12.74
C THR A 18 -8.81 -24.96 -11.46
N GLN A 19 -9.06 -26.06 -10.77
CA GLN A 19 -8.33 -26.46 -9.56
C GLN A 19 -6.84 -26.69 -9.85
N GLN A 20 -6.50 -27.36 -10.95
CA GLN A 20 -5.11 -27.52 -11.40
C GLN A 20 -4.43 -26.17 -11.66
N ARG A 21 -5.09 -25.23 -12.37
CA ARG A 21 -4.58 -23.87 -12.59
C ARG A 21 -4.41 -23.06 -11.30
N LEU A 22 -5.29 -23.24 -10.33
CA LEU A 22 -5.18 -22.58 -9.02
C LEU A 22 -4.07 -23.21 -8.16
N SER A 23 -3.87 -24.53 -8.25
CA SER A 23 -2.81 -25.24 -7.54
C SER A 23 -1.42 -24.95 -8.10
N SER A 24 -1.26 -24.84 -9.42
CA SER A 24 0.00 -24.41 -10.05
C SER A 24 0.34 -22.95 -9.73
N ARG A 25 -0.69 -22.10 -9.58
CA ARG A 25 -0.52 -20.72 -9.07
C ARG A 25 -0.16 -20.64 -7.58
N ARG A 26 -0.49 -21.66 -6.76
CA ARG A 26 -0.03 -21.72 -5.36
C ARG A 26 1.47 -22.03 -5.26
N GLY A 27 2.01 -22.88 -6.13
CA GLY A 27 3.45 -23.17 -6.20
C GLY A 27 4.32 -21.96 -6.57
N ASN A 28 3.73 -20.99 -7.29
CA ASN A 28 4.40 -19.74 -7.71
C ASN A 28 4.08 -18.52 -6.83
N ARG A 29 3.36 -18.68 -5.70
CA ARG A 29 3.40 -17.64 -4.66
C ARG A 29 4.76 -17.74 -3.99
N SER A 30 5.74 -17.08 -4.61
CA SER A 30 7.01 -16.76 -3.98
C SER A 30 6.72 -16.35 -2.55
N ARG A 31 7.29 -17.09 -1.59
CA ARG A 31 7.38 -16.68 -0.18
C ARG A 31 7.71 -15.19 -0.18
N PRO A 32 6.97 -14.31 0.53
CA PRO A 32 7.40 -12.94 0.68
C PRO A 32 8.85 -13.02 1.15
N ARG A 33 9.80 -12.56 0.33
CA ARG A 33 11.17 -12.38 0.82
C ARG A 33 11.02 -11.36 1.92
N THR A 34 11.06 -11.80 3.17
CA THR A 34 11.35 -10.95 4.30
C THR A 34 12.66 -10.27 3.92
N LEU A 35 12.58 -9.01 3.49
CA LEU A 35 13.74 -8.18 3.30
C LEU A 35 14.24 -7.94 4.72
N GLU A 36 15.13 -8.81 5.19
CA GLU A 36 15.89 -8.52 6.40
C GLU A 36 16.53 -7.13 6.25
N PRO A 37 16.72 -6.38 7.34
CA PRO A 37 17.49 -5.15 7.31
C PRO A 37 18.83 -5.44 6.62
N GLN A 38 19.02 -4.91 5.41
CA GLN A 38 20.21 -5.22 4.63
C GLN A 38 21.42 -4.62 5.37
N GLY A 39 22.34 -5.47 5.79
CA GLY A 39 23.61 -5.04 6.37
C GLY A 39 24.42 -4.17 5.40
N PRO A 40 25.44 -3.44 5.90
CA PRO A 40 26.25 -2.56 5.07
C PRO A 40 26.90 -3.31 3.92
N THR A 41 26.82 -2.73 2.72
CA THR A 41 27.43 -3.26 1.51
C THR A 41 28.94 -3.34 1.64
N ALA A 42 29.58 -4.11 0.76
CA ALA A 42 31.04 -4.18 0.70
C ALA A 42 31.68 -2.79 0.57
N VAL A 43 31.05 -1.88 -0.18
CA VAL A 43 31.52 -0.50 -0.37
C VAL A 43 31.37 0.32 0.92
N GLU A 44 30.24 0.24 1.61
CA GLU A 44 30.04 0.91 2.91
C GLU A 44 30.99 0.38 4.00
N ARG A 45 31.27 -0.94 3.98
CA ARG A 45 32.25 -1.57 4.87
C ARG A 45 33.68 -1.12 4.56
N ALA A 46 34.03 -1.02 3.27
CA ALA A 46 35.34 -0.53 2.84
C ALA A 46 35.52 0.96 3.18
N ALA A 47 34.51 1.79 2.93
CA ALA A 47 34.50 3.20 3.30
C ALA A 47 34.69 3.40 4.81
N GLY A 48 33.95 2.66 5.64
CA GLY A 48 34.12 2.69 7.09
C GLY A 48 35.50 2.21 7.56
N THR A 49 36.13 1.30 6.83
CA THR A 49 37.50 0.86 7.08
C THR A 49 38.49 1.97 6.71
N VAL A 50 38.39 2.57 5.51
CA VAL A 50 39.27 3.66 5.06
C VAL A 50 39.17 4.88 5.97
N MET A 51 37.97 5.28 6.37
CA MET A 51 37.77 6.35 7.36
C MET A 51 38.51 6.07 8.68
N ARG A 52 38.44 4.83 9.17
CA ARG A 52 39.12 4.41 10.41
C ARG A 52 40.65 4.45 10.28
N TRP A 53 41.18 4.01 9.14
CA TRP A 53 42.63 3.97 8.89
C TRP A 53 43.23 5.34 8.62
N THR A 54 42.47 6.24 8.00
CA THR A 54 42.95 7.59 7.63
C THR A 54 42.63 8.65 8.68
N GLY A 55 42.04 8.25 9.82
CA GLY A 55 41.59 9.18 10.85
C GLY A 55 40.54 10.19 10.36
N GLY A 56 39.77 9.84 9.34
CA GLY A 56 38.79 10.75 8.70
C GLY A 56 39.41 11.77 7.75
N THR A 57 40.70 11.68 7.44
CA THR A 57 41.39 12.59 6.49
C THR A 57 40.88 12.40 5.05
N VAL A 58 40.44 11.19 4.70
CA VAL A 58 39.91 10.87 3.37
C VAL A 58 38.38 10.82 3.42
N ASP A 59 37.72 11.71 2.67
CA ASP A 59 36.27 11.72 2.56
C ASP A 59 35.76 10.60 1.65
N THR A 60 35.10 9.61 2.26
CA THR A 60 34.48 8.48 1.55
C THR A 60 32.99 8.69 1.27
N ASN A 61 32.40 9.82 1.67
CA ASN A 61 30.96 10.05 1.58
C ASN A 61 30.46 9.98 0.13
N ARG A 62 31.18 10.57 -0.82
CA ARG A 62 30.80 10.51 -2.24
C ARG A 62 30.67 9.08 -2.75
N VAL A 63 31.61 8.20 -2.38
CA VAL A 63 31.62 6.79 -2.80
C VAL A 63 30.48 6.02 -2.14
N VAL A 64 30.19 6.31 -0.87
CA VAL A 64 29.05 5.74 -0.14
C VAL A 64 27.72 6.21 -0.75
N GLU A 65 27.59 7.49 -1.08
CA GLU A 65 26.41 8.04 -1.74
C GLU A 65 26.18 7.44 -3.12
N GLU A 66 27.21 7.29 -3.94
CA GLU A 66 27.12 6.67 -5.25
C GLU A 66 26.72 5.19 -5.14
N ALA A 67 27.33 4.46 -4.20
CA ALA A 67 26.97 3.07 -3.93
C ALA A 67 25.55 2.91 -3.40
N TRP A 68 25.08 3.86 -2.59
CA TRP A 68 23.69 3.94 -2.15
C TRP A 68 22.75 4.25 -3.31
N LYS A 69 23.04 5.26 -4.14
CA LYS A 69 22.25 5.65 -5.33
C LYS A 69 22.11 4.48 -6.32
N ALA A 70 23.22 3.82 -6.63
CA ALA A 70 23.24 2.66 -7.53
C ALA A 70 22.38 1.50 -7.01
N ARG A 71 22.44 1.22 -5.70
CA ARG A 71 21.61 0.21 -5.06
C ARG A 71 20.14 0.60 -5.06
N TRP A 72 19.83 1.85 -4.72
CA TRP A 72 18.46 2.37 -4.73
C TRP A 72 17.83 2.26 -6.12
N LEU A 73 18.57 2.60 -7.19
CA LEU A 73 18.12 2.42 -8.58
C LEU A 73 17.88 0.94 -8.91
N LYS A 74 18.81 0.05 -8.55
CA LYS A 74 18.67 -1.40 -8.77
C LYS A 74 17.49 -2.00 -8.00
N GLU A 75 17.25 -1.55 -6.77
CA GLU A 75 16.10 -1.98 -5.97
C GLU A 75 14.79 -1.41 -6.47
N ARG A 76 14.77 -0.17 -6.95
CA ARG A 76 13.60 0.43 -7.62
C ARG A 76 13.19 -0.44 -8.80
N ASP A 77 14.15 -0.81 -9.64
CA ASP A 77 13.93 -1.64 -10.83
C ASP A 77 13.60 -3.11 -10.46
N GLY A 78 14.13 -3.63 -9.34
CA GLY A 78 13.79 -4.95 -8.82
C GLY A 78 12.40 -5.04 -8.15
N ARG A 79 12.00 -4.01 -7.38
CA ARG A 79 10.65 -3.90 -6.78
C ARG A 79 9.57 -3.76 -7.85
N ALA A 80 9.91 -3.07 -8.93
CA ALA A 80 9.12 -2.94 -10.15
C ALA A 80 8.73 -4.29 -10.79
N ILE A 81 9.61 -5.31 -10.72
CA ILE A 81 9.38 -6.64 -11.32
C ILE A 81 8.48 -7.53 -10.45
N THR A 82 8.46 -7.33 -9.12
CA THR A 82 7.67 -8.14 -8.17
C THR A 82 6.28 -7.58 -7.83
N ARG A 83 6.01 -6.31 -8.15
CA ARG A 83 4.66 -5.75 -7.98
C ARG A 83 3.81 -6.11 -9.19
N PRO A 84 2.55 -6.54 -9.01
CA PRO A 84 1.61 -6.64 -10.11
C PRO A 84 1.61 -5.32 -10.89
N THR A 85 1.61 -5.40 -12.23
CA THR A 85 1.71 -4.25 -13.14
C THR A 85 0.67 -3.16 -12.86
N ASP A 86 -0.46 -3.50 -12.22
CA ASP A 86 -1.49 -2.55 -11.77
C ASP A 86 -1.01 -1.55 -10.69
N ASP A 87 0.00 -1.89 -9.87
CA ASP A 87 0.59 -0.96 -8.89
C ASP A 87 1.55 0.06 -9.55
N PHE A 88 1.99 -0.20 -10.78
CA PHE A 88 2.93 0.66 -11.52
C PHE A 88 2.28 1.95 -12.02
N ASP A 89 1.01 1.89 -12.42
CA ASP A 89 0.23 3.06 -12.85
C ASP A 89 0.10 4.10 -11.72
N HIS A 90 0.12 3.64 -10.46
CA HIS A 90 -0.05 4.52 -9.30
C HIS A 90 1.24 5.29 -8.98
N GLN A 91 2.41 4.80 -9.41
CA GLN A 91 3.70 5.47 -9.23
C GLN A 91 4.05 6.44 -10.36
N GLN A 92 3.58 6.24 -11.61
CA GLN A 92 3.81 7.24 -12.66
C GLN A 92 3.13 8.59 -12.37
N GLU A 93 2.05 8.58 -11.60
CA GLU A 93 1.36 9.80 -11.15
C GLU A 93 2.05 10.57 -10.00
N THR A 94 3.23 10.12 -9.55
CA THR A 94 4.07 10.86 -8.57
C THR A 94 5.04 11.85 -9.21
N LEU A 95 4.96 12.07 -10.53
CA LEU A 95 5.62 13.23 -11.14
C LEU A 95 5.02 14.51 -10.53
N PHE A 96 5.88 15.43 -10.08
CA PHE A 96 5.50 16.73 -9.53
C PHE A 96 4.88 17.61 -10.63
N ARG A 97 3.63 17.34 -10.97
CA ARG A 97 2.80 18.16 -11.87
C ARG A 97 1.89 19.05 -11.02
N ASN A 98 1.51 20.22 -11.54
CA ASN A 98 0.57 21.13 -10.85
C ASN A 98 -0.74 20.42 -10.46
N GLU A 99 -1.21 19.50 -11.31
CA GLU A 99 -2.37 18.63 -11.05
C GLU A 99 -2.21 17.78 -9.77
N THR A 100 -0.98 17.37 -9.44
CA THR A 100 -0.68 16.61 -8.23
C THR A 100 -0.87 17.45 -6.97
N LEU A 101 -0.54 18.75 -7.02
CA LEU A 101 -0.76 19.67 -5.91
C LEU A 101 -2.24 19.95 -5.68
N ARG A 102 -3.03 20.07 -6.75
CA ARG A 102 -4.47 20.37 -6.68
C ARG A 102 -5.30 19.36 -5.88
N ARG A 103 -4.82 18.12 -5.73
CA ARG A 103 -5.46 17.10 -4.88
C ARG A 103 -5.43 17.45 -3.39
N HIS A 104 -4.49 18.30 -3.00
CA HIS A 104 -4.27 18.73 -1.62
C HIS A 104 -4.97 20.05 -1.28
N ASP A 105 -5.60 20.70 -2.25
CA ASP A 105 -6.26 21.99 -2.07
C ASP A 105 -7.34 21.90 -0.98
N GLY A 106 -7.22 22.76 0.04
CA GLY A 106 -8.13 22.82 1.18
C GLY A 106 -8.14 21.58 2.08
N LEU A 107 -7.14 20.70 1.98
CA LEU A 107 -6.90 19.66 2.98
C LEU A 107 -6.00 20.20 4.10
N SER A 108 -6.25 19.78 5.34
CA SER A 108 -5.30 19.99 6.43
C SER A 108 -3.99 19.23 6.15
N LYS A 109 -2.92 19.57 6.87
CA LYS A 109 -1.66 18.83 6.80
C LYS A 109 -1.86 17.34 7.10
N ALA A 110 -2.72 17.03 8.09
CA ALA A 110 -3.03 15.65 8.47
C ALA A 110 -3.74 14.89 7.34
N LYS A 111 -4.79 15.48 6.74
CA LYS A 111 -5.52 14.87 5.61
C LYS A 111 -4.64 14.72 4.38
N SER A 112 -3.79 15.70 4.09
CA SER A 112 -2.81 15.61 3.00
C SER A 112 -1.80 14.49 3.22
N SER A 113 -1.27 14.35 4.44
CA SER A 113 -0.39 13.24 4.80
C SER A 113 -1.10 11.89 4.66
N LEU A 114 -2.32 11.78 5.17
CA LEU A 114 -3.12 10.56 5.09
C LEU A 114 -3.41 10.16 3.63
N LEU A 115 -3.75 11.12 2.77
CA LEU A 115 -3.96 10.88 1.34
C LEU A 115 -2.72 10.28 0.67
N ILE A 116 -1.53 10.78 1.01
CA ILE A 116 -0.25 10.24 0.49
C ILE A 116 -0.03 8.82 1.01
N GLN A 117 -0.22 8.57 2.31
CA GLN A 117 -0.02 7.25 2.90
C GLN A 117 -0.97 6.20 2.32
N ILE A 118 -2.24 6.55 2.08
CA ILE A 118 -3.20 5.67 1.42
C ILE A 118 -2.76 5.34 0.00
N ARG A 119 -2.38 6.35 -0.79
CA ARG A 119 -1.98 6.17 -2.20
C ARG A 119 -0.70 5.35 -2.35
N THR A 120 0.23 5.48 -1.40
CA THR A 120 1.49 4.73 -1.40
C THR A 120 1.39 3.36 -0.72
N GLY A 121 0.32 3.11 0.03
CA GLY A 121 0.17 1.95 0.91
C GLY A 121 1.10 1.95 2.13
N ALA A 122 1.91 2.99 2.32
CA ALA A 122 2.80 3.15 3.47
C ALA A 122 2.03 3.83 4.61
N ILE A 123 1.13 3.07 5.22
CA ILE A 123 0.17 3.55 6.22
C ILE A 123 0.19 2.64 7.46
N GLY A 124 -0.21 3.16 8.62
CA GLY A 124 -0.29 2.43 9.89
C GLY A 124 -1.38 1.36 9.99
N LEU A 125 -1.70 0.65 8.90
CA LEU A 125 -2.63 -0.49 8.90
C LEU A 125 -1.88 -1.82 8.95
N ARG A 126 -2.54 -2.90 9.42
CA ARG A 126 -1.88 -4.19 9.66
C ARG A 126 -1.12 -4.73 8.46
N ASP A 127 -1.65 -4.56 7.24
CA ASP A 127 -1.00 -5.05 6.03
C ASP A 127 0.45 -4.56 5.87
N PHE A 128 0.63 -3.24 6.01
CA PHE A 128 1.92 -2.60 5.88
C PHE A 128 2.82 -2.87 7.08
N LEU A 129 2.27 -2.75 8.30
CA LEU A 129 3.05 -2.96 9.54
C LEU A 129 3.57 -4.39 9.64
N PHE A 130 2.75 -5.39 9.29
CA PHE A 130 3.16 -6.79 9.20
C PHE A 130 4.28 -6.98 8.16
N THR A 131 4.13 -6.35 6.99
CA THR A 131 5.14 -6.43 5.92
C THR A 131 6.48 -5.81 6.34
N ARG A 132 6.48 -4.90 7.32
CA ARG A 132 7.69 -4.29 7.90
C ARG A 132 8.22 -5.01 9.14
N GLY A 133 7.55 -6.05 9.62
CA GLY A 133 7.99 -6.85 10.76
C GLY A 133 7.80 -6.15 12.12
N VAL A 134 6.78 -5.31 12.27
CA VAL A 134 6.44 -4.70 13.56
C VAL A 134 6.02 -5.81 14.55
N PRO A 135 6.73 -5.99 15.69
CA PRO A 135 6.55 -7.15 16.57
C PRO A 135 5.13 -7.37 17.08
N GLU A 136 4.40 -6.29 17.35
CA GLU A 136 3.04 -6.32 17.89
C GLU A 136 1.99 -6.70 16.83
N VAL A 137 2.35 -6.68 15.54
CA VAL A 137 1.44 -6.97 14.42
C VAL A 137 1.73 -8.37 13.89
N LEU A 138 1.01 -9.35 14.45
CA LEU A 138 1.22 -10.78 14.16
C LEU A 138 0.60 -11.26 12.84
N THR A 139 -0.30 -10.48 12.25
CA THR A 139 -1.02 -10.85 11.01
C THR A 139 -1.33 -9.63 10.16
N PRO A 140 -1.25 -9.72 8.83
CA PRO A 140 -1.69 -8.65 7.93
C PRO A 140 -3.22 -8.64 7.76
N ALA A 141 -3.95 -9.62 8.31
CA ALA A 141 -5.38 -9.79 8.09
C ALA A 141 -6.22 -8.72 8.80
N CYS A 142 -7.28 -8.30 8.11
CA CYS A 142 -8.34 -7.52 8.72
C CYS A 142 -9.16 -8.40 9.68
N GLU A 143 -9.71 -7.78 10.71
CA GLU A 143 -10.54 -8.46 11.73
C GLU A 143 -11.83 -9.04 11.14
N CYS A 144 -12.27 -8.54 9.98
CA CYS A 144 -13.42 -9.10 9.27
C CYS A 144 -13.15 -10.47 8.64
N GLY A 145 -11.89 -10.91 8.53
CA GLY A 145 -11.49 -12.20 7.97
C GLY A 145 -11.41 -12.29 6.44
N GLU A 146 -11.91 -11.30 5.70
CA GLU A 146 -12.07 -11.36 4.24
C GLU A 146 -10.87 -10.84 3.43
N GLY A 147 -9.77 -10.45 4.08
CA GLY A 147 -8.61 -9.93 3.37
C GLY A 147 -7.53 -9.35 4.26
N ARG A 148 -6.50 -8.79 3.61
CA ARG A 148 -5.47 -8.00 4.29
C ARG A 148 -6.03 -6.63 4.65
N GLU A 149 -5.64 -6.09 5.79
CA GLU A 149 -6.11 -4.77 6.25
C GLU A 149 -5.38 -3.64 5.50
N THR A 150 -5.91 -3.28 4.34
CA THR A 150 -5.50 -2.10 3.56
C THR A 150 -6.60 -1.04 3.58
N ALA A 151 -6.26 0.21 3.22
CA ALA A 151 -7.26 1.26 3.11
C ALA A 151 -8.32 0.93 2.04
N GLU A 152 -7.91 0.35 0.91
CA GLU A 152 -8.82 -0.15 -0.13
C GLU A 152 -9.76 -1.21 0.47
N HIS A 153 -9.24 -2.17 1.22
CA HIS A 153 -10.08 -3.18 1.86
C HIS A 153 -11.09 -2.54 2.82
N LEU A 154 -10.67 -1.66 3.73
CA LEU A 154 -11.58 -1.00 4.67
C LEU A 154 -12.67 -0.19 3.97
N VAL A 155 -12.32 0.52 2.91
CA VAL A 155 -13.22 1.46 2.19
C VAL A 155 -14.16 0.75 1.21
N VAL A 156 -13.69 -0.30 0.53
CA VAL A 156 -14.43 -0.95 -0.56
C VAL A 156 -15.00 -2.29 -0.10
N TRP A 157 -14.14 -3.18 0.40
CA TRP A 157 -14.43 -4.62 0.46
C TRP A 157 -14.87 -5.13 1.84
N CYS A 158 -14.45 -4.46 2.91
CA CYS A 158 -14.64 -4.94 4.28
C CYS A 158 -16.13 -5.12 4.59
N LEU A 159 -16.50 -6.32 5.06
CA LEU A 159 -17.88 -6.65 5.43
C LEU A 159 -18.25 -6.16 6.83
N ALA A 160 -17.25 -5.98 7.69
CA ALA A 160 -17.39 -5.45 9.04
C ALA A 160 -16.49 -4.22 9.22
N PRO A 161 -16.75 -3.10 8.51
CA PRO A 161 -15.94 -1.91 8.65
C PRO A 161 -16.09 -1.33 10.06
N PRO A 162 -15.05 -0.68 10.62
CA PRO A 162 -15.08 -0.14 11.98
C PRO A 162 -16.15 0.94 12.19
N LEU A 163 -16.55 1.62 11.12
CA LEU A 163 -17.63 2.61 11.11
C LEU A 163 -18.49 2.43 9.86
N THR A 164 -19.76 2.85 9.94
CA THR A 164 -20.64 2.93 8.77
C THR A 164 -20.03 3.85 7.72
N ARG A 165 -19.89 3.35 6.49
CA ARG A 165 -19.38 4.15 5.37
C ARG A 165 -20.39 5.25 5.03
N ARG A 166 -19.92 6.49 4.98
CA ARG A 166 -20.76 7.69 4.71
C ARG A 166 -20.84 8.04 3.23
N TRP A 167 -20.22 7.23 2.38
CA TRP A 167 -20.49 7.19 0.94
C TRP A 167 -21.37 5.97 0.69
N GLU A 168 -22.47 6.19 -0.02
CA GLU A 168 -23.31 5.09 -0.47
C GLU A 168 -22.47 4.05 -1.21
N ARG A 169 -22.91 2.78 -1.17
CA ARG A 169 -22.36 1.73 -2.05
C ARG A 169 -22.49 2.10 -3.53
N THR A 170 -23.17 3.17 -3.93
CA THR A 170 -23.17 3.72 -5.30
C THR A 170 -21.89 4.47 -5.66
N GLY A 171 -21.23 5.11 -4.68
CA GLY A 171 -20.10 6.02 -4.95
C GLY A 171 -18.75 5.32 -5.14
N ILE A 172 -18.41 4.37 -4.26
CA ILE A 172 -17.16 3.61 -4.32
C ILE A 172 -17.50 2.12 -4.24
N ARG A 173 -17.50 1.44 -5.40
CA ARG A 173 -17.86 0.01 -5.51
C ARG A 173 -16.68 -0.90 -5.75
N THR A 174 -15.67 -0.35 -6.42
CA THR A 174 -14.54 -1.12 -6.90
C THR A 174 -13.22 -0.47 -6.47
N ARG A 175 -12.14 -1.24 -6.59
CA ARG A 175 -10.77 -0.74 -6.49
C ARG A 175 -10.56 0.47 -7.40
N ARG A 176 -11.06 0.41 -8.64
CA ARG A 176 -10.93 1.47 -9.63
C ARG A 176 -11.58 2.77 -9.18
N ASP A 177 -12.79 2.70 -8.63
CA ASP A 177 -13.51 3.87 -8.13
C ASP A 177 -12.76 4.50 -6.96
N PHE A 178 -12.26 3.66 -6.04
CA PHE A 178 -11.49 4.12 -4.89
C PHE A 178 -10.27 4.92 -5.31
N TYR A 179 -9.45 4.39 -6.22
CA TYR A 179 -8.28 5.13 -6.70
C TYR A 179 -8.66 6.34 -7.57
N SER A 180 -9.75 6.25 -8.35
CA SER A 180 -10.25 7.41 -9.10
C SER A 180 -10.66 8.57 -8.17
N VAL A 181 -11.19 8.26 -6.98
CA VAL A 181 -11.49 9.26 -5.94
C VAL A 181 -10.21 9.86 -5.34
N LEU A 182 -9.22 9.02 -4.98
CA LEU A 182 -7.98 9.50 -4.36
C LEU A 182 -7.08 10.29 -5.31
N HIS A 183 -7.19 10.03 -6.61
CA HIS A 183 -6.39 10.67 -7.65
C HIS A 183 -7.13 11.80 -8.38
N GLY A 184 -8.45 11.88 -8.23
CA GLY A 184 -9.30 12.85 -8.90
C GLY A 184 -9.17 14.27 -8.34
N ILE A 185 -9.13 15.25 -9.25
CA ILE A 185 -9.05 16.69 -8.96
C ILE A 185 -10.37 17.44 -9.16
N ASN A 186 -11.42 16.73 -9.60
CA ASN A 186 -12.72 17.37 -9.83
C ASN A 186 -13.45 17.59 -8.49
N PRO A 187 -14.37 18.57 -8.39
CA PRO A 187 -15.03 18.90 -7.13
C PRO A 187 -15.76 17.74 -6.46
N THR A 188 -16.30 16.80 -7.25
CA THR A 188 -17.04 15.64 -6.75
C THR A 188 -16.11 14.62 -6.12
N THR A 189 -15.00 14.26 -6.81
CA THR A 189 -13.97 13.34 -6.29
C THR A 189 -13.27 13.95 -5.10
N THR A 190 -12.98 15.25 -5.10
CA THR A 190 -12.33 15.93 -3.96
C THR A 190 -13.21 15.90 -2.71
N ARG A 191 -14.52 16.16 -2.87
CA ARG A 191 -15.48 16.06 -1.75
C ARG A 191 -15.59 14.62 -1.23
N LEU A 192 -15.60 13.64 -2.12
CA LEU A 192 -15.69 12.24 -1.74
C LEU A 192 -14.39 11.75 -1.05
N ALA A 193 -13.22 12.17 -1.56
CA ALA A 193 -11.93 11.91 -0.95
C ALA A 193 -11.86 12.48 0.48
N ARG A 194 -12.30 13.72 0.69
CA ARG A 194 -12.40 14.32 2.03
C ARG A 194 -13.25 13.46 2.98
N ARG A 195 -14.43 13.01 2.55
CA ARG A 195 -15.28 12.11 3.36
C ARG A 195 -14.60 10.78 3.70
N VAL A 196 -13.84 10.21 2.76
CA VAL A 196 -13.05 8.99 3.01
C VAL A 196 -11.94 9.23 4.03
N LEU A 197 -11.21 10.33 3.91
CA LEU A 197 -10.14 10.70 4.84
C LEU A 197 -10.71 10.95 6.25
N ASP A 198 -11.80 11.71 6.35
CA ASP A 198 -12.50 11.97 7.61
C ASP A 198 -12.95 10.66 8.27
N TRP A 199 -13.57 9.76 7.50
CA TRP A 199 -14.02 8.47 7.99
C TRP A 199 -12.86 7.58 8.46
N LEU A 200 -11.73 7.58 7.74
CA LEU A 200 -10.54 6.82 8.15
C LEU A 200 -9.93 7.38 9.44
N MET A 201 -9.87 8.70 9.60
CA MET A 201 -9.41 9.34 10.83
C MET A 201 -10.35 9.02 12.00
N ASP A 202 -11.67 8.94 11.76
CA ASP A 202 -12.66 8.58 12.79
C ASP A 202 -12.67 7.08 13.13
N SER A 203 -12.15 6.22 12.23
CA SER A 203 -12.31 4.76 12.32
C SER A 203 -11.62 4.09 13.51
N GLY A 204 -10.74 4.80 14.22
CA GLY A 204 -9.90 4.23 15.28
C GLY A 204 -8.78 3.30 14.79
N LYS A 205 -8.74 2.97 13.49
CA LYS A 205 -7.69 2.11 12.89
C LYS A 205 -6.35 2.82 12.71
N LEU A 206 -6.31 4.15 12.81
CA LEU A 206 -5.11 4.95 12.59
C LEU A 206 -4.83 5.87 13.80
N PRO A 207 -4.34 5.33 14.92
CA PRO A 207 -4.14 6.09 16.15
C PRO A 207 -3.24 7.33 15.98
N MET A 208 -2.29 7.27 15.04
CA MET A 208 -1.38 8.37 14.71
C MET A 208 -2.09 9.67 14.26
N TYR A 209 -3.35 9.60 13.83
CA TYR A 209 -4.13 10.76 13.40
C TYR A 209 -5.13 11.25 14.47
N ASN A 210 -5.25 10.58 15.62
CA ASN A 210 -6.25 10.90 16.64
C ASN A 210 -6.12 12.33 17.18
N LEU A 211 -4.88 12.77 17.47
CA LEU A 211 -4.64 14.13 17.98
C LEU A 211 -5.01 15.18 16.92
N ALA A 212 -4.55 15.00 15.69
CA ALA A 212 -4.87 15.90 14.59
C ALA A 212 -6.39 15.96 14.34
N ARG A 213 -7.07 14.81 14.42
CA ARG A 213 -8.53 14.75 14.28
C ARG A 213 -9.25 15.52 15.39
N ARG A 214 -8.80 15.39 16.64
CA ARG A 214 -9.37 16.12 17.78
C ARG A 214 -9.23 17.63 17.61
N LEU A 215 -8.02 18.10 17.26
CA LEU A 215 -7.76 19.52 17.01
C LEU A 215 -8.61 20.09 15.86
N GLU A 216 -8.84 19.31 14.80
CA GLU A 216 -9.73 19.72 13.70
C GLU A 216 -11.18 19.88 14.15
N LEU A 217 -11.67 19.02 15.04
CA LEU A 217 -13.03 19.09 15.57
C LEU A 217 -13.18 20.26 16.55
N GLU A 218 -12.18 20.49 17.41
CA GLU A 218 -12.13 21.62 18.34
C GLU A 218 -12.08 22.97 17.60
N ALA A 219 -11.35 23.06 16.49
CA ALA A 219 -11.28 24.27 15.67
C ALA A 219 -12.55 24.54 14.83
N ALA A 220 -13.43 23.53 14.70
CA ALA A 220 -14.67 23.62 13.94
C ALA A 220 -15.93 23.80 14.82
N ALA A 221 -15.78 23.71 16.14
CA ALA A 221 -16.81 23.96 17.14
C ALA A 221 -16.88 25.44 17.52
#